data_AF-A0A3D8Q7M1-F1
#
_entry.id   AF-A0A3D8Q7M1-F1
#
_cell.length_a   1.000
_cell.length_b   1.000
_cell.length_c   1.000
_cell.angle_alpha   90.00
_cell.angle_beta   90.00
_cell.angle_gamma   90.00
#
_symmetry.space_group_name_H-M   'P 1'
#
loop_
_entity.id
_entity.type
_entity.pdbx_description
1 polymer ?
#
loop_
_entity_poly.entity_id
_entity_poly.type
_entity_poly.pdbx_seq_one_letter_code
_entity_poly.pdbx_strand_id
1 'polypeptide(L)'
;MSAHPSNSASASQQPAATRQQPAAVNPPAVGNIDNKLYDPALGSIHVMDISRDITLHRRRVSDLVVGMLWYANINSVITQTDVCEFRTVFLPQLKLRAGRIHEGQPFLGPDGLVVSLRGDPYNGGDARLGVSPLNTRGTLTHPNYDRWLSTLLFAGGERYDSAYHRALVAKRARSLASATPAPTSASTPTRSIPAPAYVSTPTHPSPIPAVATPESPTPGSSIPVRIFQSLKNRLDFRSKVTESKEPRTDS
;
A
#
# COMPACT_ATOMS: atom_id res chain seq x y z
N MET A 1 17.95 -88.25 -32.87
CA MET A 1 18.87 -88.99 -31.98
C MET A 1 19.31 -88.03 -30.87
N SER A 2 19.03 -88.41 -29.60
CA SER A 2 19.76 -88.10 -28.35
C SER A 2 20.07 -86.63 -27.99
N ALA A 3 20.03 -86.12 -26.76
CA ALA A 3 19.54 -86.54 -25.44
C ALA A 3 19.63 -85.28 -24.55
N HIS A 4 18.77 -85.18 -23.52
CA HIS A 4 18.92 -84.30 -22.35
C HIS A 4 20.12 -84.74 -21.46
N PRO A 5 20.37 -84.15 -20.26
CA PRO A 5 20.51 -82.74 -19.82
C PRO A 5 21.78 -82.59 -18.93
N SER A 6 22.03 -81.41 -18.32
CA SER A 6 22.62 -81.35 -16.96
C SER A 6 22.39 -80.02 -16.26
N ASN A 7 21.91 -80.17 -15.02
CA ASN A 7 21.64 -79.17 -13.99
C ASN A 7 22.89 -78.40 -13.55
N SER A 8 22.66 -77.20 -13.01
CA SER A 8 23.17 -76.81 -11.68
C SER A 8 22.41 -75.59 -11.16
N ALA A 9 21.65 -75.82 -10.10
CA ALA A 9 21.06 -74.79 -9.24
C ALA A 9 21.97 -74.58 -8.03
N SER A 10 22.15 -73.32 -7.59
CA SER A 10 22.16 -72.86 -6.19
C SER A 10 22.89 -71.54 -6.05
N ALA A 11 22.20 -70.51 -5.54
CA ALA A 11 22.54 -69.89 -4.25
C ALA A 11 21.69 -68.62 -4.05
N SER A 12 20.69 -68.78 -3.20
CA SER A 12 20.10 -67.84 -2.25
C SER A 12 20.75 -66.45 -2.15
N GLN A 13 20.02 -65.41 -2.55
CA GLN A 13 20.23 -64.04 -2.06
C GLN A 13 18.96 -63.54 -1.36
N GLN A 14 19.15 -63.29 -0.07
CA GLN A 14 18.22 -62.74 0.90
C GLN A 14 18.02 -61.23 0.63
N PRO A 15 16.80 -60.70 0.46
CA PRO A 15 16.62 -59.27 0.32
C PRO A 15 16.79 -58.57 1.66
N ALA A 16 17.68 -57.58 1.69
CA ALA A 16 17.90 -56.69 2.82
C ALA A 16 16.62 -55.91 3.15
N ALA A 17 16.24 -55.93 4.43
CA ALA A 17 15.14 -55.14 4.96
C ALA A 17 15.35 -53.65 4.63
N THR A 18 14.43 -53.09 3.85
CA THR A 18 14.34 -51.65 3.62
C THR A 18 13.92 -50.99 4.93
N ARG A 19 14.88 -50.35 5.58
CA ARG A 19 14.66 -49.53 6.77
C ARG A 19 13.83 -48.31 6.34
N GLN A 20 12.51 -48.38 6.51
CA GLN A 20 11.62 -47.23 6.34
C GLN A 20 12.04 -46.14 7.34
N GLN A 21 12.75 -45.12 6.83
CA GLN A 21 12.87 -43.86 7.55
C GLN A 21 11.47 -43.23 7.60
N PRO A 22 11.02 -42.75 8.77
CA PRO A 22 9.77 -41.99 8.84
C PRO A 22 9.89 -40.77 7.94
N ALA A 23 8.89 -40.58 7.07
CA ALA A 23 8.79 -39.47 6.15
C ALA A 23 9.02 -38.16 6.92
N ALA A 24 10.13 -37.50 6.61
CA ALA A 24 10.32 -36.12 6.97
C ALA A 24 9.13 -35.36 6.40
N VAL A 25 8.26 -34.86 7.27
CA VAL A 25 7.24 -33.88 6.91
C VAL A 25 8.04 -32.68 6.41
N ASN A 26 8.21 -32.60 5.08
CA ASN A 26 8.76 -31.43 4.45
C ASN A 26 7.92 -30.24 4.93
N PRO A 27 8.51 -29.20 5.55
CA PRO A 27 7.79 -27.98 5.77
C PRO A 27 7.26 -27.50 4.40
N PRO A 28 6.05 -26.92 4.35
CA PRO A 28 5.50 -26.44 3.08
C PRO A 28 6.53 -25.54 2.42
N ALA A 29 6.82 -25.81 1.14
CA ALA A 29 7.73 -25.01 0.36
C ALA A 29 7.35 -23.54 0.52
N VAL A 30 8.19 -22.77 1.20
CA VAL A 30 8.09 -21.31 1.23
C VAL A 30 8.39 -20.89 -0.20
N GLY A 31 7.34 -20.85 -1.03
CA GLY A 31 7.43 -20.39 -2.41
C GLY A 31 8.15 -19.06 -2.40
N ASN A 32 9.11 -18.89 -3.31
CA ASN A 32 9.93 -17.69 -3.39
C ASN A 32 9.04 -16.46 -3.60
N ILE A 33 8.66 -15.80 -2.50
CA ILE A 33 7.68 -14.71 -2.45
C ILE A 33 8.19 -13.50 -3.25
N ASP A 34 9.52 -13.38 -3.39
CA ASP A 34 10.18 -12.28 -4.08
C ASP A 34 9.80 -12.20 -5.57
N ASN A 35 9.37 -13.31 -6.17
CA ASN A 35 8.98 -13.38 -7.59
C ASN A 35 7.50 -13.12 -7.87
N LYS A 36 6.65 -13.01 -6.84
CA LYS A 36 5.22 -12.76 -7.04
C LYS A 36 4.98 -11.27 -7.31
N LEU A 37 4.27 -10.99 -8.41
CA LEU A 37 3.83 -9.64 -8.75
C LEU A 37 2.87 -9.11 -7.69
N TYR A 38 3.18 -7.95 -7.13
CA TYR A 38 2.27 -7.17 -6.31
C TYR A 38 1.47 -6.22 -7.20
N ASP A 39 0.18 -6.52 -7.35
CA ASP A 39 -0.74 -5.83 -8.28
C ASP A 39 -2.10 -5.57 -7.60
N PRO A 40 -2.21 -4.54 -6.73
CA PRO A 40 -3.46 -4.18 -6.10
C PRO A 40 -4.43 -3.58 -7.13
N ALA A 41 -5.73 -3.67 -6.85
CA ALA A 41 -6.72 -2.96 -7.65
C ALA A 41 -6.62 -1.44 -7.42
N LEU A 42 -6.93 -0.64 -8.44
CA LEU A 42 -7.00 0.81 -8.30
C LEU A 42 -8.00 1.19 -7.20
N GLY A 43 -7.57 2.05 -6.28
CA GLY A 43 -8.40 2.50 -5.16
C GLY A 43 -8.53 1.49 -4.01
N SER A 44 -7.87 0.32 -4.05
CA SER A 44 -7.98 -0.67 -2.98
C SER A 44 -6.97 -0.50 -1.85
N ILE A 45 -5.92 0.32 -2.04
CA ILE A 45 -4.86 0.49 -1.05
C ILE A 45 -4.33 1.92 -1.01
N HIS A 46 -3.99 2.38 0.18
CA HIS A 46 -3.37 3.67 0.42
C HIS A 46 -1.85 3.60 0.19
N VAL A 47 -1.26 4.56 -0.52
CA VAL A 47 0.16 4.53 -0.92
C VAL A 47 1.13 4.51 0.26
N MET A 48 0.77 5.16 1.36
CA MET A 48 1.56 5.10 2.60
C MET A 48 1.71 3.66 3.11
N ASP A 49 0.67 2.84 3.03
CA ASP A 49 0.71 1.45 3.49
C ASP A 49 1.62 0.61 2.58
N ILE A 50 1.66 0.89 1.27
CA ILE A 50 2.67 0.33 0.34
C ILE A 50 4.08 0.73 0.76
N SER A 51 4.34 2.03 0.97
CA SER A 51 5.70 2.52 1.25
C SER A 51 6.29 1.99 2.56
N ARG A 52 5.43 1.71 3.54
CA ARG A 52 5.82 1.24 4.87
C ARG A 52 5.92 -0.28 4.96
N ASP A 53 5.41 -1.01 3.98
CA ASP A 53 5.56 -2.45 3.89
C ASP A 53 6.92 -2.82 3.28
N ILE A 54 7.88 -3.13 4.16
CA ILE A 54 9.24 -3.53 3.79
C ILE A 54 9.25 -4.80 2.93
N THR A 55 8.23 -5.65 3.04
CA THR A 55 8.16 -6.89 2.26
C THR A 55 7.91 -6.63 0.77
N LEU A 56 7.48 -5.42 0.39
CA LEU A 56 7.25 -5.02 -1.00
C LEU A 56 8.49 -4.40 -1.67
N HIS A 57 9.47 -3.90 -0.90
CA HIS A 57 10.64 -3.17 -1.42
C HIS A 57 11.50 -3.98 -2.41
N ARG A 58 11.46 -5.31 -2.29
CA ARG A 58 12.19 -6.25 -3.17
C ARG A 58 11.30 -7.02 -4.14
N ARG A 59 9.99 -6.82 -4.10
CA ARG A 59 9.07 -7.53 -4.99
C ARG A 59 8.98 -6.87 -6.35
N ARG A 60 8.48 -7.64 -7.31
CA ARG A 60 7.92 -7.12 -8.56
C ARG A 60 6.63 -6.39 -8.24
N VAL A 61 6.45 -5.22 -8.82
CA VAL A 61 5.25 -4.38 -8.61
C VAL A 61 4.69 -3.97 -9.97
N SER A 62 3.36 -3.87 -10.04
CA SER A 62 2.69 -3.47 -11.27
C SER A 62 2.94 -2.02 -11.64
N ASP A 63 2.65 -1.69 -12.90
CA ASP A 63 2.77 -0.33 -13.43
C ASP A 63 1.95 0.69 -12.62
N LEU A 64 0.74 0.31 -12.19
CA LEU A 64 -0.07 1.09 -11.27
C LEU A 64 0.71 1.47 -10.01
N VAL A 65 1.36 0.50 -9.35
CA VAL A 65 2.11 0.75 -8.10
C VAL A 65 3.31 1.67 -8.36
N VAL A 66 3.99 1.52 -9.50
CA VAL A 66 5.06 2.43 -9.89
C VAL A 66 4.53 3.86 -10.03
N GLY A 67 3.39 4.02 -10.71
CA GLY A 67 2.70 5.30 -10.85
C GLY A 67 2.29 5.91 -9.51
N MET A 68 1.74 5.10 -8.60
CA MET A 68 1.39 5.52 -7.24
C MET A 68 2.62 6.06 -6.48
N LEU A 69 3.74 5.34 -6.47
CA LEU A 69 4.97 5.76 -5.80
C LEU A 69 5.53 7.06 -6.41
N TRP A 70 5.50 7.17 -7.74
CA TRP A 70 5.96 8.35 -8.46
C TRP A 70 5.12 9.60 -8.10
N TYR A 71 3.80 9.50 -8.20
CA TYR A 71 2.90 10.63 -7.90
C TYR A 71 2.81 10.95 -6.41
N ALA A 72 2.95 9.95 -5.53
CA ALA A 72 3.07 10.19 -4.10
C ALA A 72 4.32 11.01 -3.76
N ASN A 73 5.43 10.78 -4.47
CA ASN A 73 6.63 11.62 -4.31
C ASN A 73 6.42 13.05 -4.83
N ILE A 74 5.83 13.21 -6.02
CA ILE A 74 5.52 14.54 -6.59
C ILE A 74 4.64 15.35 -5.61
N ASN A 75 3.63 14.72 -5.02
CA ASN A 75 2.69 15.35 -4.09
C ASN A 75 3.20 15.36 -2.62
N SER A 76 4.46 14.99 -2.40
CA SER A 76 5.12 14.97 -1.07
C SER A 76 4.35 14.16 -0.03
N VAL A 77 3.63 13.11 -0.45
CA VAL A 77 2.95 12.15 0.43
C VAL A 77 3.98 11.22 1.06
N ILE A 78 4.96 10.80 0.27
CA ILE A 78 6.12 10.01 0.69
C ILE A 78 7.41 10.70 0.25
N THR A 79 8.51 10.39 0.93
CA THR A 79 9.81 10.98 0.59
C THR A 79 10.44 10.30 -0.61
N GLN A 80 11.46 10.94 -1.18
CA GLN A 80 12.28 10.30 -2.22
C GLN A 80 12.97 9.03 -1.70
N THR A 81 13.42 9.04 -0.44
CA THR A 81 14.04 7.88 0.19
C THR A 81 13.06 6.70 0.22
N ASP A 82 11.81 6.93 0.62
CA ASP A 82 10.78 5.90 0.66
C ASP A 82 10.56 5.26 -0.73
N VAL A 83 10.58 6.05 -1.81
CA VAL A 83 10.45 5.53 -3.18
C VAL A 83 11.67 4.72 -3.62
N CYS A 84 12.87 5.21 -3.32
CA CYS A 84 14.11 4.55 -3.72
C CYS A 84 14.36 3.22 -2.99
N GLU A 85 13.61 2.89 -1.93
CA GLU A 85 13.64 1.55 -1.34
C GLU A 85 13.07 0.47 -2.27
N PHE A 86 12.20 0.83 -3.24
CA PHE A 86 11.70 -0.06 -4.28
C PHE A 86 12.75 -0.26 -5.38
N ARG A 87 13.86 -0.90 -5.01
CA ARG A 87 15.07 -1.01 -5.84
C ARG A 87 14.88 -1.85 -7.10
N THR A 88 13.81 -2.62 -7.19
CA THR A 88 13.41 -3.34 -8.42
C THR A 88 12.95 -2.40 -9.52
N VAL A 89 12.52 -1.18 -9.16
CA VAL A 89 11.95 -0.19 -10.09
C VAL A 89 12.80 1.08 -10.13
N PHE A 90 13.21 1.59 -8.97
CA PHE A 90 13.89 2.88 -8.84
C PHE A 90 15.37 2.71 -8.52
N LEU A 91 16.17 3.54 -9.17
CA LEU A 91 17.55 3.83 -8.82
C LEU A 91 17.60 5.05 -7.88
N PRO A 92 18.75 5.30 -7.23
CA PRO A 92 18.97 6.56 -6.52
C PRO A 92 18.64 7.78 -7.39
N GLN A 93 18.19 8.86 -6.75
CA GLN A 93 17.75 10.10 -7.42
C GLN A 93 16.45 9.98 -8.23
N LEU A 94 15.59 9.00 -7.92
CA LEU A 94 14.31 8.74 -8.62
C LEU A 94 14.49 8.46 -10.11
N LYS A 95 15.61 7.87 -10.50
CA LYS A 95 15.76 7.38 -11.87
C LYS A 95 15.01 6.06 -11.99
N LEU A 96 14.17 5.92 -13.01
CA LEU A 96 13.53 4.64 -13.33
C LEU A 96 14.58 3.70 -13.92
N ARG A 97 14.52 2.41 -13.58
CA ARG A 97 15.38 1.40 -14.20
C ARG A 97 14.97 1.15 -15.65
N ALA A 98 15.94 1.24 -16.55
CA ALA A 98 15.76 0.87 -17.95
C ALA A 98 15.52 -0.64 -18.09
N GLY A 99 14.77 -1.04 -19.13
CA GLY A 99 14.50 -2.45 -19.44
C GLY A 99 13.62 -3.16 -18.41
N ARG A 100 12.90 -2.42 -17.56
CA ARG A 100 11.88 -3.00 -16.68
C ARG A 100 10.78 -3.63 -17.53
N ILE A 101 10.29 -4.79 -17.08
CA ILE A 101 9.11 -5.43 -17.64
C ILE A 101 7.87 -4.67 -17.15
N HIS A 102 7.06 -4.17 -18.08
CA HIS A 102 5.76 -3.57 -17.79
C HIS A 102 4.73 -4.68 -17.62
N GLU A 103 4.04 -4.71 -16.49
CA GLU A 103 3.13 -5.79 -16.12
C GLU A 103 2.09 -5.38 -15.08
N GLY A 104 1.01 -6.15 -14.98
CA GLY A 104 -0.09 -5.94 -14.02
C GLY A 104 -1.07 -4.85 -14.46
N GLN A 105 -1.71 -4.19 -13.49
CA GLN A 105 -2.62 -3.08 -13.77
C GLN A 105 -1.88 -1.91 -14.45
N PRO A 106 -2.43 -1.34 -15.53
CA PRO A 106 -1.87 -0.16 -16.17
C PRO A 106 -1.96 1.06 -15.25
N PHE A 107 -1.00 1.97 -15.39
CA PHE A 107 -1.06 3.26 -14.72
C PHE A 107 -1.82 4.28 -15.59
N LEU A 108 -3.09 4.47 -15.25
CA LEU A 108 -3.99 5.36 -15.97
C LEU A 108 -4.02 6.77 -15.34
N GLY A 109 -4.09 7.78 -16.20
CA GLY A 109 -4.19 9.18 -15.83
C GLY A 109 -5.61 9.61 -15.47
N PRO A 110 -5.81 10.89 -15.10
CA PRO A 110 -7.13 11.43 -14.79
C PRO A 110 -8.06 11.54 -16.01
N ASP A 111 -7.52 11.31 -17.21
CA ASP A 111 -8.22 11.17 -18.49
C ASP A 111 -8.56 9.71 -18.83
N GLY A 112 -8.14 8.75 -17.99
CA GLY A 112 -8.38 7.32 -18.20
C GLY A 112 -7.42 6.64 -19.20
N LEU A 113 -6.40 7.34 -19.68
CA LEU A 113 -5.41 6.82 -20.63
C LEU A 113 -4.08 6.48 -19.95
N VAL A 114 -3.25 5.65 -20.58
CA VAL A 114 -1.96 5.23 -20.02
C VAL A 114 -1.03 6.44 -19.87
N VAL A 115 -0.49 6.65 -18.67
CA VAL A 115 0.49 7.72 -18.44
C VAL A 115 1.88 7.25 -18.84
N SER A 116 2.62 8.10 -19.55
CA SER A 116 4.04 7.90 -19.78
C SER A 116 4.87 8.57 -18.69
N LEU A 117 5.78 7.80 -18.06
CA LEU A 117 6.78 8.36 -17.14
C LEU A 117 8.12 8.36 -17.86
N ARG A 118 8.70 9.56 -18.03
CA ARG A 118 9.99 9.74 -18.73
C ARG A 118 10.00 9.23 -20.17
N GLY A 119 8.84 9.23 -20.84
CA GLY A 119 8.70 8.78 -22.23
C GLY A 119 8.23 7.33 -22.35
N ASP A 120 8.39 6.52 -21.30
CA ASP A 120 7.97 5.12 -21.33
C ASP A 120 6.50 4.99 -20.89
N PRO A 121 5.62 4.32 -21.68
CA PRO A 121 4.22 4.12 -21.33
C PRO A 121 4.06 3.03 -20.26
N TYR A 122 3.30 3.32 -19.20
CA TYR A 122 3.05 2.39 -18.09
C TYR A 122 1.76 1.61 -18.30
N ASN A 123 1.74 0.78 -19.35
CA ASN A 123 0.55 0.10 -19.85
C ASN A 123 0.27 -1.27 -19.21
N GLY A 124 1.04 -1.69 -18.20
CA GLY A 124 0.85 -2.99 -17.56
C GLY A 124 1.13 -4.18 -18.49
N GLY A 125 1.87 -3.96 -19.58
CA GLY A 125 2.16 -4.98 -20.60
C GLY A 125 1.12 -5.08 -21.72
N ASP A 126 0.03 -4.29 -21.68
CA ASP A 126 -0.96 -4.25 -22.76
C ASP A 126 -0.68 -3.10 -23.74
N ALA A 127 -0.05 -3.42 -24.87
CA ALA A 127 0.27 -2.46 -25.93
C ALA A 127 -0.96 -1.89 -26.68
N ARG A 128 -2.16 -2.42 -26.44
CA ARG A 128 -3.40 -1.95 -27.10
C ARG A 128 -4.02 -0.74 -26.42
N LEU A 129 -3.60 -0.44 -25.20
CA LEU A 129 -4.13 0.69 -24.44
C LEU A 129 -3.63 2.02 -25.02
N GLY A 130 -4.54 2.99 -25.13
CA GLY A 130 -4.21 4.34 -25.59
C GLY A 130 -3.32 5.07 -24.58
N VAL A 131 -2.29 5.76 -25.08
CA VAL A 131 -1.37 6.57 -24.27
C VAL A 131 -1.91 7.99 -24.15
N SER A 132 -1.89 8.52 -22.93
CA SER A 132 -2.32 9.87 -22.62
C SER A 132 -1.43 10.89 -23.34
N PRO A 133 -2.01 11.91 -24.00
CA PRO A 133 -1.25 13.02 -24.54
C PRO A 133 -0.80 14.00 -23.44
N LEU A 134 -1.28 13.83 -22.21
CA LEU A 134 -0.98 14.74 -21.11
C LEU A 134 0.46 14.55 -20.64
N ASN A 135 1.21 15.65 -20.64
CA ASN A 135 2.47 15.72 -19.89
C ASN A 135 2.18 15.94 -18.39
N THR A 136 3.22 15.91 -17.55
CA THR A 136 3.10 16.12 -16.10
C THR A 136 2.27 17.35 -15.74
N ARG A 137 2.48 18.48 -16.44
CA ARG A 137 1.73 19.71 -16.17
C ARG A 137 0.26 19.54 -16.52
N GLY A 138 -0.05 18.97 -17.69
CA GLY A 138 -1.41 18.68 -18.14
C GLY A 138 -2.17 17.78 -17.15
N THR A 139 -1.50 16.74 -16.63
CA THR A 139 -2.06 15.87 -15.60
C THR A 139 -2.39 16.64 -14.32
N LEU A 140 -1.44 17.43 -13.79
CA LEU A 140 -1.61 18.19 -12.55
C LEU A 140 -2.70 19.27 -12.64
N THR A 141 -3.02 19.75 -13.85
CA THR A 141 -4.05 20.77 -14.08
C THR A 141 -5.35 20.20 -14.63
N HIS A 142 -5.47 18.87 -14.73
CA HIS A 142 -6.67 18.25 -15.29
C HIS A 142 -7.87 18.45 -14.34
N PRO A 143 -9.10 18.70 -14.84
CA PRO A 143 -10.27 18.91 -13.97
C PRO A 143 -10.58 17.75 -13.02
N ASN A 144 -10.28 16.52 -13.43
CA ASN A 144 -10.46 15.32 -12.61
C ASN A 144 -9.25 14.99 -11.71
N TYR A 145 -8.22 15.84 -11.66
CA TYR A 145 -6.97 15.52 -10.98
C TYR A 145 -7.17 15.18 -9.51
N ASP A 146 -7.92 15.97 -8.76
CA ASP A 146 -8.08 15.76 -7.31
C ASP A 146 -8.81 14.44 -7.00
N ARG A 147 -9.89 14.16 -7.73
CA ARG A 147 -10.63 12.90 -7.61
C ARG A 147 -9.74 11.71 -7.98
N TRP A 148 -9.06 11.80 -9.12
CA TRP A 148 -8.14 10.77 -9.58
C TRP A 148 -7.01 10.53 -8.58
N LEU A 149 -6.41 11.60 -8.05
CA LEU A 149 -5.31 11.52 -7.08
C LEU A 149 -5.77 10.89 -5.76
N SER A 150 -6.97 11.25 -5.29
CA SER A 150 -7.56 10.65 -4.08
C SER A 150 -7.79 9.14 -4.27
N THR A 151 -8.36 8.73 -5.39
CA THR A 151 -8.51 7.30 -5.71
C THR A 151 -7.16 6.61 -5.86
N LEU A 152 -6.22 7.23 -6.57
CA LEU A 152 -4.90 6.67 -6.86
C LEU A 152 -4.06 6.49 -5.59
N LEU A 153 -4.00 7.48 -4.71
CA LEU A 153 -3.05 7.49 -3.59
C LEU A 153 -3.68 7.15 -2.24
N PHE A 154 -4.96 7.43 -2.07
CA PHE A 154 -5.62 7.39 -0.75
C PHE A 154 -6.77 6.39 -0.70
N ALA A 155 -6.88 5.48 -1.67
CA ALA A 155 -7.99 4.54 -1.77
C ALA A 155 -9.37 5.23 -1.81
N GLY A 156 -9.43 6.46 -2.34
CA GLY A 156 -10.63 7.29 -2.35
C GLY A 156 -10.95 7.98 -1.02
N GLY A 157 -10.12 7.78 0.00
CA GLY A 157 -10.23 8.43 1.30
C GLY A 157 -9.35 9.67 1.46
N GLU A 158 -9.08 10.01 2.71
CA GLU A 158 -8.22 11.13 3.08
C GLU A 158 -6.74 10.74 3.16
N ARG A 159 -5.87 11.75 3.03
CA ARG A 159 -4.40 11.61 3.06
C ARG A 159 -3.84 10.91 4.31
N TYR A 160 -4.55 10.97 5.43
CA TYR A 160 -4.11 10.42 6.72
C TYR A 160 -4.92 9.20 7.18
N ASP A 161 -5.79 8.63 6.33
CA ASP A 161 -6.62 7.47 6.67
C ASP A 161 -5.94 6.11 6.40
N SER A 162 -4.61 6.11 6.23
CA SER A 162 -3.86 4.87 6.01
C SER A 162 -3.86 3.97 7.25
N ALA A 163 -3.78 2.65 7.06
CA ALA A 163 -3.70 1.71 8.17
C ALA A 163 -2.48 2.00 9.07
N TYR A 164 -1.37 2.41 8.48
CA TYR A 164 -0.18 2.88 9.19
C TYR A 164 -0.48 4.06 10.13
N HIS A 165 -1.17 5.11 9.65
CA HIS A 165 -1.49 6.27 10.49
C HIS A 165 -2.43 5.91 11.63
N ARG A 166 -3.47 5.11 11.35
CA ARG A 166 -4.39 4.61 12.40
C ARG A 166 -3.64 3.84 13.48
N ALA A 167 -2.69 2.99 13.09
CA ALA A 167 -1.84 2.24 14.03
C ALA A 167 -0.94 3.16 14.88
N LEU A 168 -0.38 4.22 14.29
CA LEU A 168 0.42 5.21 15.05
C LEU A 168 -0.42 5.98 16.07
N VAL A 169 -1.63 6.40 15.72
CA VAL A 169 -2.55 7.09 16.63
C VAL A 169 -2.94 6.18 17.78
N ALA A 170 -3.31 4.92 17.51
CA ALA A 170 -3.59 3.92 18.55
C ALA A 170 -2.35 3.63 19.44
N LYS A 171 -1.17 3.55 18.80
CA LYS A 171 0.19 3.73 19.35
C LYS A 171 0.21 4.69 20.54
N ARG A 172 -0.01 5.94 20.19
CA ARG A 172 0.12 7.10 21.06
C ARG A 172 -0.96 7.14 22.14
N ALA A 173 -2.21 6.80 21.81
CA ALA A 173 -3.30 6.75 22.76
C ALA A 173 -3.02 5.76 23.90
N ARG A 174 -2.52 4.56 23.57
CA ARG A 174 -2.09 3.58 24.58
C ARG A 174 -0.95 4.09 25.45
N SER A 175 0.05 4.72 24.85
CA SER A 175 1.19 5.29 25.59
C SER A 175 0.77 6.40 26.56
N LEU A 176 -0.22 7.22 26.18
CA LEU A 176 -0.76 8.26 27.06
C LEU A 176 -1.61 7.67 28.18
N ALA A 177 -2.44 6.66 27.89
CA ALA A 177 -3.22 5.95 28.90
C ALA A 177 -2.32 5.24 29.93
N SER A 178 -1.17 4.70 29.51
CA SER A 178 -0.18 4.12 30.43
C SER A 178 0.65 5.13 31.21
N ALA A 179 0.66 6.41 30.78
CA ALA A 179 1.39 7.49 31.45
C ALA A 179 0.52 8.28 32.43
N THR A 180 -0.79 8.03 32.48
CA THR A 180 -1.68 8.59 33.51
C THR A 180 -1.35 7.89 34.83
N PRO A 181 -0.80 8.59 35.84
CA PRO A 181 -0.64 8.00 37.17
C PRO A 181 -2.02 7.59 37.67
N ALA A 182 -2.14 6.35 38.14
CA ALA A 182 -3.32 5.90 38.84
C ALA A 182 -3.68 6.93 39.92
N PRO A 183 -4.97 7.31 40.08
CA PRO A 183 -5.36 8.07 41.26
C PRO A 183 -4.86 7.29 42.47
N THR A 184 -4.02 7.93 43.27
CA THR A 184 -3.46 7.37 44.48
C THR A 184 -4.63 7.00 45.38
N SER A 185 -5.03 5.73 45.35
CA SER A 185 -6.00 5.18 46.29
C SER A 185 -5.37 5.21 47.67
N ALA A 186 -5.56 6.32 48.38
CA ALA A 186 -5.38 6.34 49.82
C ALA A 186 -6.47 5.43 50.42
N SER A 187 -5.99 4.32 50.98
CA SER A 187 -6.74 3.28 51.70
C SER A 187 -7.56 3.85 52.86
N THR A 188 -8.73 3.27 53.17
CA THR A 188 -9.01 2.48 54.40
C THR A 188 -10.47 1.98 54.38
N PRO A 189 -10.75 0.71 54.76
CA PRO A 189 -12.08 0.11 54.77
C PRO A 189 -12.80 0.32 56.11
N THR A 190 -14.12 0.48 56.11
CA THR A 190 -14.97 0.18 57.28
C THR A 190 -16.31 -0.38 56.79
N ARG A 191 -16.79 -1.38 57.52
CA ARG A 191 -17.70 -2.45 57.12
C ARG A 191 -19.08 -2.24 57.78
N SER A 192 -20.14 -2.69 57.09
CA SER A 192 -21.49 -3.08 57.58
C SER A 192 -22.46 -1.91 57.89
N ILE A 193 -23.76 -1.89 57.56
CA ILE A 193 -24.88 -2.88 57.62
C ILE A 193 -26.04 -2.44 56.65
N PRO A 194 -26.97 -3.31 56.19
CA PRO A 194 -27.99 -3.01 55.17
C PRO A 194 -29.47 -2.86 55.65
N ALA A 195 -30.33 -2.46 54.67
CA ALA A 195 -31.80 -2.65 54.50
C ALA A 195 -32.79 -1.64 55.16
N PRO A 196 -34.09 -1.51 54.72
CA PRO A 196 -34.83 -2.25 53.68
C PRO A 196 -35.61 -1.38 52.65
N ALA A 197 -36.31 -2.10 51.75
CA ALA A 197 -37.07 -1.68 50.58
C ALA A 197 -38.30 -0.78 50.85
N TYR A 198 -38.69 0.00 49.83
CA TYR A 198 -40.10 0.20 49.50
C TYR A 198 -40.32 0.21 47.97
N VAL A 199 -41.32 -0.56 47.59
CA VAL A 199 -41.92 -0.77 46.27
C VAL A 199 -42.83 0.42 45.95
N SER A 200 -42.85 0.88 44.69
CA SER A 200 -44.07 0.98 43.85
C SER A 200 -43.79 1.63 42.48
N THR A 201 -44.10 0.87 41.44
CA THR A 201 -44.50 1.31 40.08
C THR A 201 -45.93 1.94 40.16
N PRO A 202 -46.60 2.45 39.08
CA PRO A 202 -46.35 2.20 37.67
C PRO A 202 -46.68 3.34 36.65
N THR A 203 -46.41 3.00 35.39
CA THR A 203 -47.14 3.35 34.13
C THR A 203 -46.76 4.61 33.33
N HIS A 204 -46.26 4.30 32.12
CA HIS A 204 -46.09 5.10 30.90
C HIS A 204 -47.42 5.76 30.42
N PRO A 205 -47.40 6.77 29.52
CA PRO A 205 -47.17 6.51 28.10
C PRO A 205 -46.31 7.54 27.34
N SER A 206 -45.76 7.09 26.21
CA SER A 206 -45.06 7.92 25.22
C SER A 206 -46.04 8.80 24.45
N PRO A 207 -45.52 9.81 23.73
CA PRO A 207 -45.68 9.80 22.27
C PRO A 207 -44.40 10.15 21.48
N ILE A 208 -44.08 9.27 20.51
CA ILE A 208 -43.77 9.44 19.05
C ILE A 208 -43.04 10.73 18.57
N PRO A 209 -42.13 10.64 17.57
CA PRO A 209 -41.00 11.56 17.38
C PRO A 209 -41.31 12.76 16.47
N ALA A 210 -40.62 13.88 16.72
CA ALA A 210 -40.64 15.04 15.84
C ALA A 210 -39.71 14.85 14.63
N VAL A 211 -40.26 15.25 13.49
CA VAL A 211 -39.75 15.19 12.12
C VAL A 211 -38.48 16.02 11.93
N ALA A 212 -37.55 15.45 11.14
CA ALA A 212 -36.34 16.08 10.64
C ALA A 212 -36.65 17.33 9.79
N THR A 213 -35.93 18.41 10.06
CA THR A 213 -35.81 19.56 9.15
C THR A 213 -34.33 19.72 8.79
N PRO A 214 -33.97 19.95 7.51
CA PRO A 214 -32.59 19.90 7.05
C PRO A 214 -31.79 21.13 7.51
N GLU A 215 -30.69 20.91 8.20
CA GLU A 215 -29.69 21.94 8.47
C GLU A 215 -28.96 22.31 7.17
N SER A 216 -28.86 23.62 6.92
CA SER A 216 -28.01 24.21 5.89
C SER A 216 -26.52 23.95 6.17
N PRO A 217 -25.68 23.84 5.12
CA PRO A 217 -24.25 23.61 5.29
C PRO A 217 -23.54 24.86 5.83
N THR A 218 -22.81 24.66 6.93
CA THR A 218 -21.87 25.62 7.55
C THR A 218 -20.71 25.94 6.59
N PRO A 219 -20.44 27.22 6.24
CA PRO A 219 -19.25 27.60 5.50
C PRO A 219 -18.11 27.85 6.49
N GLY A 220 -17.18 26.90 6.61
CA GLY A 220 -16.12 27.06 7.61
C GLY A 220 -15.07 25.96 7.61
N SER A 221 -14.29 25.84 6.53
CA SER A 221 -12.93 25.31 6.66
C SER A 221 -12.05 25.91 5.57
N SER A 222 -11.58 27.14 5.83
CA SER A 222 -10.48 27.75 5.10
C SER A 222 -9.20 27.00 5.42
N ILE A 223 -8.86 25.99 4.61
CA ILE A 223 -7.52 25.40 4.61
C ILE A 223 -6.61 26.29 3.76
N PRO A 224 -5.43 26.69 4.25
CA PRO A 224 -4.67 27.80 3.68
C PRO A 224 -4.06 27.44 2.31
N VAL A 225 -4.39 28.26 1.32
CA VAL A 225 -3.85 28.36 -0.05
C VAL A 225 -2.31 28.47 -0.13
N ARG A 226 -1.61 28.52 1.01
CA ARG A 226 -0.15 28.74 1.08
C ARG A 226 0.74 27.58 0.64
N ILE A 227 0.22 26.34 0.54
CA ILE A 227 1.07 25.18 0.16
C ILE A 227 1.20 25.04 -1.37
N PHE A 228 0.20 25.49 -2.15
CA PHE A 228 0.24 25.40 -3.62
C PHE A 228 1.32 26.30 -4.25
N GLN A 229 1.69 27.41 -3.61
CA GLN A 229 2.73 28.30 -4.14
C GLN A 229 4.14 27.67 -4.05
N SER A 230 4.39 26.80 -3.06
CA SER A 230 5.71 26.18 -2.84
C SER A 230 6.04 25.11 -3.89
N LEU A 231 5.02 24.42 -4.43
CA LEU A 231 5.19 23.39 -5.46
C LEU A 231 5.45 23.95 -6.87
N LYS A 232 4.90 25.12 -7.21
CA LYS A 232 5.26 25.84 -8.46
C LYS A 232 6.76 26.14 -8.52
N ASN A 233 7.32 26.65 -7.42
CA ASN A 233 8.74 27.03 -7.37
C ASN A 233 9.70 25.82 -7.49
N ARG A 234 9.31 24.62 -7.04
CA ARG A 234 10.15 23.40 -7.16
C ARG A 234 10.14 22.78 -8.55
N LEU A 235 9.02 22.85 -9.27
CA LEU A 235 8.93 22.41 -10.67
C LEU A 235 9.66 23.39 -11.61
N ASP A 236 9.51 24.70 -11.39
CA ASP A 236 10.19 25.73 -12.19
C ASP A 236 11.72 25.72 -12.00
N PHE A 237 12.22 25.42 -10.79
CA PHE A 237 13.66 25.31 -10.54
C PHE A 237 14.29 24.10 -11.26
N ARG A 238 13.56 22.99 -11.41
CA ARG A 238 14.06 21.80 -12.12
C ARG A 238 14.06 21.96 -13.64
N SER A 239 13.12 22.70 -14.21
CA SER A 239 13.10 23.00 -15.66
C SER A 239 14.24 23.94 -16.07
N LYS A 240 14.61 24.92 -15.24
CA LYS A 240 15.72 25.84 -15.56
C LYS A 240 17.11 25.20 -15.54
N VAL A 241 17.30 24.13 -14.76
CA VAL A 241 18.61 23.43 -14.69
C VAL A 241 18.88 22.55 -15.92
N THR A 242 17.84 22.14 -16.65
CA THR A 242 17.98 21.29 -17.85
C THR A 242 18.16 22.06 -19.15
N GLU A 243 17.95 23.38 -19.17
CA GLU A 243 18.04 24.19 -20.39
C GLU A 243 19.43 24.84 -20.61
N SER A 244 20.32 24.78 -19.61
CA SER A 244 21.59 25.51 -19.63
C SER A 244 22.79 24.71 -20.19
N LYS A 245 22.55 23.73 -21.06
CA LYS A 245 23.63 22.93 -21.69
C LYS A 245 23.48 22.87 -23.20
N GLU A 246 23.65 24.01 -23.86
CA GLU A 246 23.97 24.04 -25.28
C GLU A 246 25.46 23.65 -25.50
N PRO A 247 25.78 22.83 -26.50
CA PRO A 247 27.15 22.53 -26.87
C PRO A 247 27.75 23.68 -27.68
N ARG A 248 28.90 24.20 -27.24
CA ARG A 248 29.79 25.02 -28.09
C ARG A 248 30.27 24.15 -29.25
N THR A 249 29.85 24.50 -30.46
CA THR A 249 30.51 24.08 -31.69
C THR A 249 31.72 24.96 -31.90
N ASP A 250 32.91 24.41 -31.67
CA ASP A 250 34.16 25.00 -32.17
C ASP A 250 34.35 24.55 -33.62
N SER A 251 34.54 25.53 -34.51
CA SER A 251 35.02 25.37 -35.89
C SER A 251 36.54 25.43 -35.92
#